data_AF-H9FBA3-F1
#
_entry.id   AF-H9FBA3-F1
#
_cell.length_a   1.000
_cell.length_b   1.000
_cell.length_c   1.000
_cell.angle_alpha   90.00
_cell.angle_beta   90.00
_cell.angle_gamma   90.00
#
_symmetry.space_group_name_H-M   'P 1'
#
loop_
_entity.id
_entity.type
_entity.pdbx_description
1 polymer ?
#
loop_
_entity_poly.entity_id
_entity_poly.type
_entity_poly.pdbx_seq_one_letter_code
_entity_poly.pdbx_strand_id
1 'polypeptide(L)'
;VVYEEDMFSDPNFLAHATYPIKAIKSGFRSVPLKNGYSEDIELASLLVFCEMRPVLESEEELYSSCRQLRRRQEELNNQLFLYDTHQNLRNANRDALVKEFNVNENQLQLYQEKCNKRLREKRVSNSKFYS
;
A
#
# COMPACT_ATOMS: atom_id res chain seq x y z
N VAL A 1 -11.27 9.83 -7.76
CA VAL A 1 -11.39 11.27 -8.05
C VAL A 1 -11.36 11.43 -9.56
N VAL A 2 -12.17 12.34 -10.10
CA VAL A 2 -12.26 12.66 -11.53
C VAL A 2 -11.72 14.06 -11.73
N TYR A 3 -10.89 14.22 -12.75
CA TYR A 3 -10.34 15.50 -13.16
C TYR A 3 -10.79 15.81 -14.58
N GLU A 4 -10.98 17.09 -14.87
CA GLU A 4 -11.07 17.61 -16.23
C GLU A 4 -9.74 18.28 -16.61
N GLU A 5 -9.41 18.29 -17.90
CA GLU A 5 -8.21 18.92 -18.42
C GLU A 5 -8.62 20.24 -19.10
N ASP A 6 -8.02 21.35 -18.69
CA ASP A 6 -8.30 22.65 -19.30
C ASP A 6 -7.46 22.93 -20.55
N MET A 7 -7.59 24.13 -21.12
CA MET A 7 -6.87 24.54 -22.34
C MET A 7 -5.35 24.58 -22.18
N PHE A 8 -4.83 24.54 -20.93
CA PHE A 8 -3.40 24.53 -20.62
C PHE A 8 -2.91 23.13 -20.21
N SER A 9 -3.76 22.11 -20.34
CA SER A 9 -3.50 20.75 -19.84
C SER A 9 -3.37 20.65 -18.32
N ASP A 10 -3.91 21.62 -17.58
CA ASP A 10 -3.90 21.56 -16.11
C ASP A 10 -5.08 20.70 -15.61
N PRO A 11 -4.85 19.73 -14.71
CA PRO A 11 -5.89 18.86 -14.18
C PRO A 11 -6.70 19.57 -13.10
N ASN A 12 -7.96 19.89 -13.41
CA ASN A 12 -8.90 20.52 -12.49
C ASN A 12 -9.81 19.48 -11.84
N PHE A 13 -10.06 19.63 -10.53
CA PHE A 13 -10.95 18.72 -9.81
C PHE A 13 -12.38 18.85 -10.34
N LEU A 14 -12.95 17.74 -10.79
CA LEU A 14 -14.33 17.69 -11.26
C LEU A 14 -15.25 17.05 -10.21
N ALA A 15 -14.89 15.85 -9.72
CA ALA A 15 -15.73 15.10 -8.80
C ALA A 15 -14.98 14.02 -8.01
N HIS A 16 -15.63 13.46 -6.99
CA HIS A 16 -15.10 12.33 -6.23
C HIS A 16 -16.17 11.29 -5.85
N ALA A 17 -15.69 10.13 -5.42
CA ALA A 17 -16.49 9.12 -4.73
C ALA A 17 -15.54 8.31 -3.83
N THR A 18 -15.90 8.14 -2.56
CA THR A 18 -15.05 7.47 -1.56
C THR A 18 -15.86 6.44 -0.81
N TYR A 19 -15.36 5.20 -0.72
CA TYR A 19 -16.03 4.09 -0.05
C TYR A 19 -15.07 3.33 0.86
N PRO A 20 -15.53 2.81 2.00
CA PRO A 20 -14.76 1.84 2.78
C PRO A 20 -14.47 0.59 1.96
N ILE A 21 -13.27 0.03 2.08
CA ILE A 21 -12.87 -1.16 1.29
C ILE A 21 -13.82 -2.35 1.49
N LYS A 22 -14.34 -2.53 2.70
CA LYS A 22 -15.31 -3.59 3.04
C LYS A 22 -16.69 -3.41 2.38
N ALA A 23 -16.99 -2.21 1.87
CA ALA A 23 -18.25 -1.89 1.21
C ALA A 23 -18.17 -2.03 -0.33
N ILE A 24 -16.97 -2.29 -0.88
CA ILE A 24 -16.78 -2.47 -2.32
C ILE A 24 -17.37 -3.81 -2.76
N LYS A 25 -18.17 -3.79 -3.83
CA LYS A 25 -18.75 -4.98 -4.46
C LYS A 25 -18.04 -5.27 -5.78
N SER A 26 -17.72 -6.53 -6.05
CA SER A 26 -17.12 -6.98 -7.32
C SER A 26 -18.12 -6.95 -8.48
N GLY A 27 -17.67 -6.94 -9.74
CA GLY A 27 -18.47 -6.89 -10.97
C GLY A 27 -18.56 -5.49 -11.59
N PHE A 28 -19.43 -5.33 -12.60
CA PHE A 28 -19.77 -4.01 -13.16
C PHE A 28 -20.63 -3.22 -12.17
N ARG A 29 -20.20 -2.01 -11.79
CA ARG A 29 -20.85 -1.17 -10.79
C ARG A 29 -20.90 0.27 -11.26
N SER A 30 -22.01 0.95 -10.97
CA SER A 30 -22.09 2.40 -11.07
C SER A 30 -21.49 3.02 -9.82
N VAL A 31 -20.68 4.06 -10.01
CA VAL A 31 -20.07 4.88 -8.96
C VAL A 31 -20.66 6.29 -9.09
N PRO A 32 -21.69 6.64 -8.31
CA PRO A 32 -22.25 7.98 -8.26
C PRO A 32 -21.20 8.99 -7.80
N LEU A 33 -21.14 10.14 -8.47
CA LEU A 33 -20.14 11.17 -8.24
C LEU A 33 -20.65 12.30 -7.35
N LYS A 34 -19.74 12.88 -6.58
CA LYS A 34 -19.96 13.99 -5.65
C LYS A 34 -19.07 15.18 -5.96
N ASN A 35 -19.55 16.39 -5.68
CA ASN A 35 -18.80 17.63 -5.86
C ASN A 35 -17.72 17.84 -4.76
N GLY A 36 -17.05 19.00 -4.75
CA GLY A 36 -16.04 19.34 -3.74
C GLY A 36 -16.58 19.46 -2.30
N TYR A 37 -17.89 19.55 -2.14
CA TYR A 37 -18.61 19.65 -0.87
C TYR A 37 -19.24 18.32 -0.43
N SER A 38 -18.96 17.21 -1.14
CA SER A 38 -19.53 15.88 -0.88
C SER A 38 -21.04 15.75 -1.11
N GLU A 39 -21.62 16.69 -1.86
CA GLU A 39 -23.00 16.64 -2.34
C GLU A 39 -23.08 15.84 -3.62
N ASP A 40 -24.19 15.12 -3.81
CA ASP A 40 -24.43 14.31 -5.00
C ASP A 40 -24.59 15.22 -6.24
N ILE A 41 -23.92 14.84 -7.34
CA ILE A 41 -24.12 15.48 -8.64
C ILE A 41 -25.18 14.66 -9.37
N GLU A 42 -26.30 15.28 -9.74
CA GLU A 42 -27.41 14.59 -10.39
C GLU A 42 -26.96 13.86 -11.66
N LEU A 43 -27.31 12.58 -11.75
CA LEU A 43 -27.04 11.68 -12.88
C LEU A 43 -25.55 11.42 -13.19
N ALA A 44 -24.61 12.02 -12.45
CA ALA A 44 -23.20 11.81 -12.68
C ALA A 44 -22.75 10.46 -12.08
N SER A 45 -22.30 9.55 -12.93
CA SER A 45 -21.73 8.28 -12.48
C SER A 45 -20.66 7.72 -13.42
N LEU A 46 -19.74 6.94 -12.85
CA LEU A 46 -18.79 6.13 -13.61
C LEU A 46 -19.23 4.67 -13.61
N LEU A 47 -19.19 4.02 -14.77
CA LEU A 47 -19.26 2.56 -14.85
C LEU A 47 -17.86 2.00 -14.65
N VAL A 48 -17.68 1.18 -13.62
CA VAL A 48 -16.41 0.51 -13.31
C VAL A 48 -16.59 -1.00 -13.25
N PHE A 49 -15.55 -1.73 -13.61
CA PHE A 49 -15.43 -3.15 -13.28
C PHE A 49 -14.49 -3.30 -12.07
N CYS A 50 -15.03 -3.80 -10.96
CA CYS A 50 -14.25 -4.05 -9.74
C CYS A 50 -14.07 -5.56 -9.52
N GLU A 51 -12.87 -5.99 -9.16
CA GLU A 51 -12.62 -7.39 -8.81
C GLU A 51 -11.85 -7.44 -7.49
N MET A 52 -12.46 -8.01 -6.46
CA MET A 52 -11.76 -8.36 -5.22
C MET A 52 -11.23 -9.79 -5.34
N ARG A 53 -9.91 -9.91 -5.40
CA ARG A 53 -9.24 -11.22 -5.38
C ARG A 53 -8.82 -11.54 -3.95
N PRO A 54 -9.17 -12.72 -3.41
CA PRO A 54 -8.57 -13.18 -2.18
C PRO A 54 -7.06 -13.26 -2.38
N VAL A 55 -6.34 -12.85 -1.35
CA VAL A 55 -4.90 -13.04 -1.26
C VAL A 55 -4.69 -14.56 -1.21
N LEU A 56 -3.88 -15.12 -2.13
CA LEU A 56 -3.56 -16.55 -2.09
C LEU A 56 -2.88 -16.87 -0.74
N GLU A 57 -3.00 -18.08 -0.21
CA GLU A 57 -2.39 -18.45 1.08
C GLU A 57 -0.88 -18.08 1.13
N SER A 58 -0.15 -18.31 0.04
CA SER A 58 1.26 -17.92 -0.10
C SER A 58 1.52 -16.39 -0.12
N GLU A 59 0.52 -15.60 -0.51
CA GLU A 59 0.56 -14.14 -0.40
C GLU A 59 0.16 -13.70 1.02
N GLU A 60 -0.74 -14.41 1.70
CA GLU A 60 -1.16 -14.10 3.08
C GLU A 60 -0.04 -14.36 4.09
N GLU A 61 0.69 -15.46 3.93
CA GLU A 61 1.94 -15.73 4.65
C GLU A 61 2.93 -14.60 4.43
N LEU A 62 3.07 -14.13 3.19
CA LEU A 62 3.98 -13.05 2.83
C LEU A 62 3.63 -11.73 3.54
N TYR A 63 2.36 -11.35 3.55
CA TYR A 63 1.89 -10.14 4.24
C TYR A 63 1.99 -10.28 5.77
N SER A 64 1.72 -11.47 6.30
CA SER A 64 1.87 -11.78 7.73
C SER A 64 3.33 -11.68 8.18
N SER A 65 4.25 -12.31 7.45
CA SER A 65 5.69 -12.19 7.70
C SER A 65 6.16 -10.75 7.56
N CYS A 66 5.74 -10.03 6.51
CA CYS A 66 6.16 -8.64 6.31
C CYS A 66 5.62 -7.71 7.42
N ARG A 67 4.42 -7.96 7.94
CA ARG A 67 3.86 -7.26 9.10
C ARG A 67 4.65 -7.54 10.38
N GLN A 68 5.02 -8.80 10.62
CA GLN A 68 5.83 -9.19 11.78
C GLN A 68 7.22 -8.56 11.73
N LEU A 69 7.89 -8.61 10.57
CA LEU A 69 9.20 -8.00 10.36
C LEU A 69 9.18 -6.49 10.57
N ARG A 70 8.15 -5.79 10.05
CA ARG A 70 7.96 -4.33 10.30
C ARG A 70 7.83 -4.02 11.79
N ARG A 71 6.99 -4.77 12.50
CA ARG A 71 6.85 -4.62 13.95
C ARG A 71 8.17 -4.86 14.68
N ARG A 72 8.91 -5.92 14.30
CA ARG A 72 10.22 -6.20 14.88
C ARG A 72 11.24 -5.10 14.57
N GLN A 73 11.16 -4.48 13.39
CA GLN A 73 12.02 -3.37 12.99
C GLN A 73 11.78 -2.15 13.88
N GLU A 74 10.52 -1.81 14.15
CA GLU A 74 10.16 -0.74 15.08
C GLU A 74 10.64 -1.01 16.50
N GLU A 75 10.48 -2.25 16.99
CA GLU A 75 10.98 -2.66 18.30
C GLU A 75 12.51 -2.52 18.41
N LEU A 76 13.25 -3.00 17.41
CA LEU A 76 14.71 -2.87 17.36
C LEU A 76 15.15 -1.41 17.27
N ASN A 77 14.45 -0.59 16.48
CA ASN A 77 14.74 0.84 16.37
C ASN A 77 14.57 1.56 17.72
N ASN A 78 13.46 1.27 18.42
CA ASN A 78 13.21 1.82 19.75
C ASN A 78 14.27 1.39 20.76
N GLN A 79 14.67 0.11 20.73
CA GLN A 79 15.72 -0.41 21.61
C GLN A 79 17.07 0.25 21.32
N LEU A 80 17.43 0.43 20.04
CA LEU A 80 18.69 1.07 19.64
C LEU A 80 18.72 2.54 20.05
N PHE A 81 17.60 3.26 19.87
CA PHE A 81 17.44 4.64 20.30
C PHE A 81 17.62 4.80 21.82
N LEU A 82 16.98 3.93 22.62
CA LEU A 82 17.16 3.94 24.07
C LEU A 82 18.61 3.63 24.46
N TYR A 83 19.26 2.71 23.76
CA TYR A 83 20.65 2.35 23.99
C TYR A 83 21.61 3.52 23.73
N ASP A 84 21.42 4.24 22.62
CA ASP A 84 22.23 5.42 22.27
C ASP A 84 22.08 6.56 23.28
N THR A 85 20.92 6.64 23.94
CA THR A 85 20.65 7.64 24.98
C THR A 85 21.32 7.29 26.32
N HIS A 86 21.61 6.01 26.58
CA HIS A 86 22.22 5.52 27.83
C HIS A 86 23.69 5.11 27.62
N GLN A 87 24.60 6.10 27.60
CA GLN A 87 26.01 5.98 27.18
C GLN A 87 26.98 5.02 27.94
N ASN A 88 26.55 4.07 28.79
CA ASN A 88 27.53 3.36 29.66
C ASN A 88 27.46 1.84 29.86
N LEU A 89 26.69 1.07 29.08
CA LEU A 89 26.74 -0.41 29.18
C LEU A 89 27.19 -1.07 27.86
N ARG A 90 28.23 -1.90 27.94
CA ARG A 90 28.71 -3.01 27.05
C ARG A 90 28.40 -2.97 25.54
N ASN A 91 29.44 -2.81 24.71
CA ASN A 91 29.39 -2.87 23.24
C ASN A 91 28.73 -4.13 22.63
N ALA A 92 28.94 -5.31 23.21
CA ALA A 92 28.48 -6.58 22.61
C ALA A 92 26.95 -6.68 22.45
N ASN A 93 26.17 -6.05 23.33
CA ASN A 93 24.71 -6.06 23.24
C ASN A 93 24.20 -5.12 22.14
N ARG A 94 24.88 -3.99 21.93
CA ARG A 94 24.57 -3.05 20.84
C ARG A 94 24.86 -3.69 19.48
N ASP A 95 26.02 -4.33 19.34
CA ASP A 95 26.41 -4.97 18.08
C ASP A 95 25.42 -6.08 17.67
N ALA A 96 24.90 -6.83 18.66
CA ALA A 96 23.86 -7.82 18.42
C ALA A 96 22.54 -7.19 17.94
N LEU A 97 22.08 -6.09 18.56
CA LEU A 97 20.88 -5.36 18.15
C LEU A 97 21.01 -4.77 16.74
N VAL A 98 22.16 -4.15 16.43
CA VAL A 98 22.43 -3.59 15.10
C VAL A 98 22.47 -4.70 14.05
N LYS A 99 23.11 -5.84 14.36
CA LYS A 99 23.15 -6.99 13.45
C LYS A 99 21.75 -7.53 13.17
N GLU A 100 20.92 -7.69 14.19
CA GLU A 100 19.54 -8.14 14.03
C GLU A 100 18.70 -7.13 13.22
N PHE A 101 18.86 -5.83 13.49
CA PHE A 101 18.19 -4.75 12.77
C PHE A 101 18.50 -4.80 11.27
N ASN A 102 19.78 -4.94 10.92
CA ASN A 102 20.21 -5.04 9.52
C ASN A 102 19.68 -6.32 8.84
N VAL A 103 19.66 -7.45 9.55
CA VAL A 103 19.10 -8.71 9.01
C VAL A 103 17.60 -8.56 8.74
N ASN A 104 16.86 -7.98 9.68
CA ASN A 104 15.42 -7.76 9.55
C ASN A 104 15.11 -6.74 8.44
N GLU A 105 15.91 -5.67 8.30
CA GLU A 105 15.80 -4.70 7.20
C GLU A 105 16.03 -5.35 5.83
N ASN A 106 17.06 -6.19 5.69
CA ASN A 106 17.33 -6.94 4.47
C ASN A 106 16.15 -7.87 4.11
N GLN A 107 15.56 -8.54 5.11
CA GLN A 107 14.37 -9.36 4.88
C GLN A 107 13.19 -8.50 4.39
N LEU A 108 12.94 -7.34 4.99
CA LEU A 108 11.91 -6.41 4.54
C LEU A 108 12.11 -5.95 3.09
N GLN A 109 13.34 -5.62 2.70
CA GLN A 109 13.68 -5.25 1.32
C GLN A 109 13.35 -6.39 0.35
N LEU A 110 13.76 -7.62 0.65
CA LEU A 110 13.46 -8.80 -0.18
C LEU A 110 11.94 -9.01 -0.36
N TYR A 111 11.18 -8.87 0.73
CA TYR A 111 9.71 -8.95 0.66
C TYR A 111 9.11 -7.86 -0.22
N GLN A 112 9.62 -6.62 -0.11
CA GLN A 112 9.16 -5.48 -0.90
C GLN A 112 9.47 -5.67 -2.39
N GLU A 113 10.65 -6.15 -2.75
CA GLU A 113 11.01 -6.50 -4.12
C GLU A 113 10.09 -7.60 -4.68
N LYS A 114 9.84 -8.64 -3.90
CA LYS A 114 8.96 -9.75 -4.29
C LYS A 114 7.51 -9.30 -4.49
N CYS A 115 7.02 -8.33 -3.71
CA CYS A 115 5.73 -7.68 -3.93
C CYS A 115 5.73 -6.84 -5.21
N ASN A 116 6.76 -6.01 -5.41
CA ASN A 116 6.88 -5.13 -6.57
C ASN A 116 6.97 -5.90 -7.89
N LYS A 117 7.73 -7.00 -7.91
CA LYS A 117 7.84 -7.89 -9.07
C LYS A 117 6.48 -8.45 -9.47
N ARG A 118 5.72 -8.98 -8.50
CA ARG A 118 4.36 -9.51 -8.75
C ARG A 118 3.37 -8.45 -9.22
N LEU A 119 3.48 -7.23 -8.69
CA LEU A 119 2.66 -6.11 -9.16
C LEU A 119 2.94 -5.75 -10.63
N ARG A 120 4.21 -5.85 -11.07
CA ARG A 120 4.59 -5.67 -12.48
C ARG A 120 4.02 -6.78 -13.36
N GLU A 121 4.13 -8.03 -12.93
CA GLU A 121 3.58 -9.19 -13.65
C GLU A 121 2.05 -9.10 -13.84
N LYS A 122 1.31 -8.70 -12.78
CA LYS A 122 -0.15 -8.47 -12.85
C LYS A 122 -0.51 -7.34 -13.84
N ARG A 123 0.28 -6.26 -13.92
CA ARG A 123 0.06 -5.17 -14.88
C ARG A 123 0.22 -5.62 -16.33
N VAL A 124 1.27 -6.40 -16.63
CA VAL A 124 1.52 -6.93 -17.98
C VAL A 124 0.43 -7.92 -18.40
N SER A 125 -0.13 -8.69 -17.46
CA SER A 125 -1.27 -9.56 -17.75
C SER A 125 -2.53 -8.79 -18.15
N ASN A 126 -2.81 -7.66 -17.49
CA ASN A 126 -3.98 -6.84 -17.80
C ASN A 126 -3.85 -6.07 -19.13
N SER A 127 -2.63 -5.70 -19.55
CA SER A 127 -2.43 -5.00 -20.82
C SER A 127 -2.68 -5.90 -22.04
N LYS A 128 -2.48 -7.21 -21.91
CA LYS A 128 -2.76 -8.18 -23.00
C LYS A 128 -4.25 -8.38 -23.28
N PHE A 129 -5.13 -7.95 -22.38
CA PHE A 129 -6.58 -8.01 -22.58
C PHE A 129 -7.11 -6.90 -23.48
N TYR A 130 -6.29 -5.90 -23.79
CA TYR A 130 -6.63 -4.74 -24.64
C TYR A 130 -5.84 -4.72 -25.95
N SER A 131 -5.27 -5.87 -26.38
CA SER A 131 -4.59 -6.03 -27.68
C SER A 131 -5.41 -6.89 -28.63
#